data_AF-A0A484ZWT3-F1
#
_entry.id   AF-A0A484ZWT3-F1
#
_cell.length_a   1.000
_cell.length_b   1.000
_cell.length_c   1.000
_cell.angle_alpha   90.00
_cell.angle_beta   90.00
_cell.angle_gamma   90.00
#
_symmetry.space_group_name_H-M   'P 1'
#
loop_
_entity.id
_entity.type
_entity.pdbx_description
1 polymer ?
#
loop_
_entity_poly.entity_id
_entity_poly.type
_entity_poly.pdbx_seq_one_letter_code
_entity_poly.pdbx_strand_id
1 'polypeptide(L)'
;MKLKILATGVTSSLRFWAGYSWQDNTDGTGALRPDQVKLKLDKPAYRPGEKVKVNVEAPTAGKGYLMLESSDGPLWWKEIEVPVGGADFEVPVNEEWNRHDLYISALVVRPGDKTLQATPKRAVGLLHLPLVDINRKIFLALSTPERMRPNQTLTVKVKASMKEGELPKSINVLLSAVDSGVLNITNFVTPDPYEAFFGRKRYSVDQMDIYGQLIEGQGKTAKLSFAVTVKTMRCLAVVRNRLPWSKLWRSRHYLSC
;
A
#
# COMPACT_ATOMS: atom_id res chain seq x y z
N MET A 1 16.95 -11.22 -14.57
CA MET A 1 16.36 -12.48 -14.09
C MET A 1 15.16 -12.86 -14.97
N LYS A 2 15.00 -14.13 -15.37
CA LYS A 2 13.91 -14.58 -16.24
C LYS A 2 13.22 -15.78 -15.60
N LEU A 3 11.89 -15.73 -15.49
CA LEU A 3 11.04 -16.79 -14.94
C LEU A 3 10.20 -17.38 -16.08
N LYS A 4 10.08 -18.71 -16.13
CA LYS A 4 9.25 -19.41 -17.13
C LYS A 4 8.33 -20.39 -16.41
N ILE A 5 7.03 -20.29 -16.65
CA ILE A 5 6.08 -21.30 -16.18
C ILE A 5 6.15 -22.47 -17.17
N LEU A 6 6.61 -23.63 -16.70
CA LEU A 6 6.88 -24.79 -17.56
C LEU A 6 5.61 -25.35 -18.23
N ALA A 7 4.47 -25.30 -17.54
CA ALA A 7 3.20 -25.84 -18.03
C ALA A 7 2.57 -25.00 -19.16
N THR A 8 2.71 -23.68 -19.12
CA THR A 8 2.06 -22.76 -20.07
C THR A 8 3.04 -22.12 -21.06
N GLY A 9 4.35 -22.30 -20.86
CA GLY A 9 5.38 -21.71 -21.69
C GLY A 9 5.57 -20.20 -21.51
N VAL A 10 4.72 -19.53 -20.72
CA VAL A 10 4.76 -18.09 -20.46
C VAL A 10 6.07 -17.71 -19.78
N THR A 11 6.76 -16.71 -20.32
CA THR A 11 8.00 -16.17 -19.76
C THR A 11 7.82 -14.74 -19.29
N SER A 12 8.25 -14.45 -18.07
CA SER A 12 8.42 -13.10 -17.53
C SER A 12 9.91 -12.81 -17.33
N SER A 13 10.36 -11.59 -17.63
CA SER A 13 11.76 -11.20 -17.44
C SER A 13 11.87 -9.84 -16.78
N LEU A 14 12.70 -9.75 -15.75
CA LEU A 14 13.07 -8.52 -15.07
C LEU A 14 14.54 -8.22 -15.35
N ARG A 15 14.84 -7.00 -15.81
CA ARG A 15 16.21 -6.50 -15.87
C ARG A 15 16.53 -5.89 -14.50
N PHE A 16 17.64 -6.31 -13.91
CA PHE A 16 18.18 -5.70 -12.69
C PHE A 16 19.64 -5.33 -12.97
N TRP A 17 20.13 -4.32 -12.27
CA TRP A 17 21.51 -3.88 -12.35
C TRP A 17 22.26 -4.33 -11.09
N ALA A 18 23.55 -4.67 -11.22
CA ALA A 18 24.38 -5.09 -10.10
C ALA A 18 25.68 -4.28 -10.09
N GLY A 19 25.77 -3.29 -9.21
CA GLY A 19 26.92 -2.42 -9.01
C GLY A 19 26.72 -1.47 -7.81
N TYR A 20 27.69 -0.61 -7.54
CA TYR A 20 27.66 0.30 -6.38
C TYR A 20 26.71 1.48 -6.63
N SER A 21 25.62 1.58 -5.87
CA SER A 21 24.65 2.68 -5.87
C SER A 21 24.67 3.35 -4.50
N TRP A 22 24.83 4.68 -4.47
CA TRP A 22 24.94 5.44 -3.21
C TRP A 22 23.56 5.85 -2.64
N GLN A 23 22.44 5.46 -3.27
CA GLN A 23 21.13 6.03 -2.89
C GLN A 23 19.88 5.14 -2.95
N ASP A 24 19.93 3.86 -3.34
CA ASP A 24 18.67 3.09 -3.41
C ASP A 24 18.87 1.59 -3.19
N ASN A 25 18.28 1.06 -2.11
CA ASN A 25 18.29 -0.35 -1.74
C ASN A 25 16.99 -1.08 -2.16
N THR A 26 16.10 -0.42 -2.90
CA THR A 26 14.80 -0.99 -3.32
C THR A 26 14.49 -0.88 -4.81
N ASP A 27 15.36 -0.21 -5.59
CA ASP A 27 15.31 -0.12 -7.07
C ASP A 27 13.90 0.28 -7.58
N GLY A 28 13.12 1.02 -6.79
CA GLY A 28 11.75 1.46 -7.11
C GLY A 28 10.72 0.36 -7.44
N THR A 29 11.00 -0.94 -7.23
CA THR A 29 10.14 -2.05 -7.73
C THR A 29 9.20 -2.69 -6.70
N GLY A 30 9.47 -2.56 -5.40
CA GLY A 30 8.47 -2.80 -4.35
C GLY A 30 7.78 -4.18 -4.24
N ALA A 31 8.39 -5.31 -4.64
CA ALA A 31 7.85 -6.65 -4.34
C ALA A 31 8.97 -7.68 -4.12
N LEU A 32 8.91 -8.67 -3.22
CA LEU A 32 7.78 -9.49 -2.77
C LEU A 32 7.47 -9.31 -1.27
N ARG A 33 6.18 -9.19 -0.88
CA ARG A 33 5.77 -9.34 0.53
C ARG A 33 4.81 -10.51 0.72
N PRO A 34 5.31 -11.75 0.89
CA PRO A 34 4.57 -12.84 1.54
C PRO A 34 4.28 -12.58 3.04
N ASP A 35 4.22 -11.30 3.43
CA ASP A 35 4.20 -10.75 4.78
C ASP A 35 2.88 -9.99 5.01
N GLN A 36 1.83 -10.36 4.30
CA GLN A 36 0.52 -9.74 4.43
C GLN A 36 -0.41 -10.64 5.23
N VAL A 37 -1.04 -10.06 6.25
CA VAL A 37 -2.18 -10.68 6.91
C VAL A 37 -3.43 -10.26 6.16
N LYS A 38 -4.22 -11.24 5.74
CA LYS A 38 -5.49 -10.99 5.07
C LYS A 38 -6.54 -10.77 6.14
N LEU A 39 -7.15 -9.59 6.12
CA LEU A 39 -8.23 -9.21 7.02
C LEU A 39 -9.54 -9.22 6.25
N LYS A 40 -10.60 -9.79 6.83
CA LYS A 40 -11.95 -9.73 6.29
C LYS A 40 -12.93 -9.37 7.40
N LEU A 41 -13.95 -8.59 7.04
CA LEU A 41 -15.06 -8.23 7.90
C LEU A 41 -16.25 -9.12 7.58
N ASP A 42 -17.08 -9.43 8.58
CA ASP A 42 -18.33 -10.18 8.36
C ASP A 42 -19.41 -9.34 7.66
N LYS A 43 -19.36 -8.00 7.83
CA LYS A 43 -20.28 -7.04 7.21
C LYS A 43 -19.56 -6.02 6.34
N PRO A 44 -20.25 -5.44 5.33
CA PRO A 44 -19.68 -4.37 4.52
C PRO A 44 -19.55 -3.03 5.26
N ALA A 45 -20.33 -2.80 6.32
CA ALA A 45 -20.30 -1.61 7.15
C ALA A 45 -20.87 -1.90 8.54
N TYR A 46 -20.48 -1.09 9.52
CA TYR A 46 -20.95 -1.17 10.90
C TYR A 46 -21.51 0.18 11.35
N ARG A 47 -22.31 0.12 12.41
CA ARG A 47 -22.75 1.29 13.17
C ARG A 47 -21.89 1.44 14.43
N PRO A 48 -21.75 2.67 14.96
CA PRO A 48 -21.16 2.89 16.27
C PRO A 48 -21.86 2.04 17.34
N GLY A 49 -21.10 1.47 18.28
CA GLY A 49 -21.63 0.57 19.31
C GLY A 49 -21.71 -0.91 18.91
N GLU A 50 -21.57 -1.25 17.62
CA GLU A 50 -21.55 -2.66 17.19
C GLU A 50 -20.22 -3.36 17.50
N LYS A 51 -20.27 -4.68 17.67
CA LYS A 51 -19.07 -5.53 17.71
C LYS A 51 -18.70 -5.96 16.30
N VAL A 52 -17.51 -5.60 15.88
CA VAL A 52 -16.96 -5.96 14.57
C VAL A 52 -16.33 -7.34 14.66
N LYS A 53 -16.71 -8.26 13.77
CA LYS A 53 -16.01 -9.55 13.62
C LYS A 53 -15.00 -9.47 12.50
N VAL A 54 -13.74 -9.67 12.85
CA VAL A 54 -12.62 -9.64 11.93
C VAL A 54 -12.04 -11.04 11.80
N ASN A 55 -12.05 -11.58 10.60
CA ASN A 55 -11.32 -12.78 10.24
C ASN A 55 -9.88 -12.39 9.90
N VAL A 56 -8.93 -12.95 10.65
CA VAL A 56 -7.50 -12.70 10.53
C VAL A 56 -6.84 -13.95 9.99
N GLU A 57 -6.42 -13.90 8.73
CA GLU A 57 -5.79 -15.01 8.02
C GLU A 57 -4.32 -14.66 7.75
N ALA A 58 -3.42 -15.26 8.53
CA ALA A 58 -1.98 -15.08 8.40
C ALA A 58 -1.35 -16.18 7.51
N PRO A 59 -0.25 -15.87 6.79
CA PRO A 59 0.42 -16.85 5.93
C PRO A 59 1.07 -17.99 6.72
N THR A 60 1.32 -17.79 8.02
CA THR A 60 1.84 -18.81 8.93
C THR A 60 1.30 -18.55 10.33
N ALA A 61 1.24 -19.59 11.15
CA ALA A 61 0.87 -19.44 12.55
C ALA A 61 1.87 -18.57 13.32
N GLY A 62 1.37 -17.76 14.24
CA GLY A 62 2.18 -16.83 15.02
C GLY A 62 1.37 -16.04 16.04
N LYS A 63 2.08 -15.26 16.84
CA LYS A 63 1.51 -14.38 17.87
C LYS A 63 1.70 -12.92 17.48
N GLY A 64 0.84 -12.04 17.96
CA GLY A 64 1.04 -10.61 17.82
C GLY A 64 -0.17 -9.82 18.29
N TYR A 65 -0.53 -8.75 17.59
CA TYR A 65 -1.52 -7.79 18.06
C TYR A 65 -2.53 -7.46 16.98
N LEU A 66 -3.80 -7.33 17.38
CA LEU A 66 -4.86 -6.71 16.61
C LEU A 66 -5.17 -5.36 17.24
N MET A 67 -5.24 -4.32 16.42
CA MET A 67 -5.47 -2.95 16.87
C MET A 67 -6.56 -2.29 16.04
N LEU A 68 -7.29 -1.38 16.68
CA LEU A 68 -8.13 -0.40 16.00
C LEU A 68 -7.48 0.97 16.18
N GLU A 69 -7.06 1.56 15.07
CA GLU A 69 -6.27 2.79 15.01
C GLU A 69 -7.04 3.91 14.33
N SER A 70 -6.73 5.13 14.75
CA SER A 70 -7.22 6.39 14.20
C SER A 70 -6.03 7.35 14.04
N SER A 71 -6.24 8.52 13.43
CA SER A 71 -5.21 9.56 13.34
C SER A 71 -4.63 9.99 14.69
N ASP A 72 -5.43 9.91 15.76
CA ASP A 72 -5.04 10.36 17.11
C ASP A 72 -4.31 9.27 17.91
N GLY A 73 -4.22 8.04 17.37
CA GLY A 73 -3.58 6.91 18.00
C GLY A 73 -4.45 5.64 18.07
N PRO A 74 -3.99 4.60 18.79
CA PRO A 74 -4.72 3.36 18.95
C PRO A 74 -5.89 3.54 19.93
N LEU A 75 -7.09 3.20 19.48
CA LEU A 75 -8.32 3.24 20.28
C LEU A 75 -8.54 1.93 21.05
N TRP A 76 -8.07 0.82 20.49
CA TRP A 76 -8.19 -0.50 21.09
C TRP A 76 -7.06 -1.39 20.60
N TRP A 77 -6.59 -2.31 21.45
CA TRP A 77 -5.65 -3.33 21.07
C TRP A 77 -5.88 -4.62 21.86
N LYS A 78 -5.48 -5.75 21.27
CA LYS A 78 -5.52 -7.06 21.91
C LYS A 78 -4.42 -7.96 21.37
N GLU A 79 -3.79 -8.72 22.27
CA GLU A 79 -2.88 -9.79 21.87
C GLU A 79 -3.66 -10.95 21.24
N ILE A 80 -3.19 -11.41 20.09
CA ILE A 80 -3.81 -12.47 19.30
C ILE A 80 -2.82 -13.58 19.01
N GLU A 81 -3.32 -14.81 19.01
CA GLU A 81 -2.61 -15.98 18.50
C GLU A 81 -3.38 -16.51 17.30
N VAL A 82 -2.72 -16.56 16.14
CA VAL A 82 -3.33 -16.92 14.87
C VAL A 82 -2.81 -18.30 14.46
N PRO A 83 -3.66 -19.33 14.36
CA PRO A 83 -3.28 -20.65 13.88
C PRO A 83 -3.17 -20.68 12.34
N VAL A 84 -2.67 -21.79 11.80
CA VAL A 84 -2.69 -22.04 10.35
C VAL A 84 -4.14 -22.16 9.89
N GLY A 85 -4.57 -21.30 8.96
CA GLY A 85 -5.96 -21.22 8.48
C GLY A 85 -6.75 -20.01 8.99
N GLY A 86 -6.19 -19.23 9.91
CA GLY A 86 -6.78 -17.99 10.42
C GLY A 86 -7.67 -18.18 11.65
N ALA A 87 -8.07 -17.06 12.24
CA ALA A 87 -8.95 -16.99 13.41
C ALA A 87 -9.86 -15.76 13.36
N ASP A 88 -11.01 -15.85 14.00
CA ASP A 88 -11.96 -14.74 14.13
C ASP A 88 -11.79 -14.03 15.47
N PHE A 89 -11.80 -12.70 15.43
CA PHE A 89 -11.70 -11.85 16.61
C PHE A 89 -12.83 -10.82 16.63
N GLU A 90 -13.36 -10.56 17.82
CA GLU A 90 -14.32 -9.50 18.06
C GLU A 90 -13.61 -8.22 18.52
N VAL A 91 -13.85 -7.13 17.79
CA VAL A 91 -13.36 -5.78 18.10
C VAL A 91 -14.56 -4.92 18.54
N PRO A 92 -14.61 -4.45 19.79
CA PRO A 92 -15.70 -3.57 20.23
C PRO A 92 -15.52 -2.17 19.65
N VAL A 93 -16.53 -1.65 18.95
CA VAL A 93 -16.56 -0.25 18.49
C VAL A 93 -17.37 0.56 19.49
N ASN A 94 -16.73 1.53 20.15
CA ASN A 94 -17.44 2.44 21.05
C ASN A 94 -18.39 3.34 20.25
N GLU A 95 -19.56 3.64 20.81
CA GLU A 95 -20.54 4.55 20.24
C GLU A 95 -20.01 5.98 20.08
N GLU A 96 -19.09 6.38 20.95
CA GLU A 96 -18.45 7.71 20.94
C GLU A 96 -17.54 7.94 19.71
N TRP A 97 -17.12 6.88 19.02
CA TRP A 97 -16.20 6.96 17.89
C TRP A 97 -16.92 7.33 16.58
N ASN A 98 -17.47 8.54 16.52
CA ASN A 98 -18.16 9.08 15.33
C ASN A 98 -17.16 9.64 14.30
N ARG A 99 -16.30 8.77 13.76
CA ARG A 99 -15.22 9.11 12.81
C ARG A 99 -15.03 8.07 11.71
N HIS A 100 -14.40 8.47 10.60
CA HIS A 100 -14.34 7.70 9.34
C HIS A 100 -12.90 7.36 8.90
N ASP A 101 -11.93 7.67 9.77
CA ASP A 101 -10.49 7.41 9.64
C ASP A 101 -10.05 6.17 10.44
N LEU A 102 -11.00 5.30 10.80
CA LEU A 102 -10.71 4.09 11.57
C LEU A 102 -10.14 2.97 10.69
N TYR A 103 -9.06 2.36 11.17
CA TYR A 103 -8.40 1.24 10.51
C TYR A 103 -8.13 0.13 11.51
N ILE A 104 -8.38 -1.11 11.09
CA ILE A 104 -7.96 -2.29 11.80
C ILE A 104 -6.58 -2.69 11.27
N SER A 105 -5.60 -2.78 12.16
CA SER A 105 -4.28 -3.28 11.84
C SER A 105 -3.99 -4.56 12.62
N ALA A 106 -3.38 -5.52 11.95
CA ALA A 106 -2.97 -6.79 12.56
C ALA A 106 -1.49 -7.00 12.29
N LEU A 107 -0.72 -7.29 13.33
CA LEU A 107 0.68 -7.66 13.25
C LEU A 107 0.82 -9.07 13.81
N VAL A 108 1.35 -10.00 13.01
CA VAL A 108 1.56 -11.39 13.41
C VAL A 108 3.01 -11.76 13.17
N VAL A 109 3.68 -12.23 14.22
CA VAL A 109 5.07 -12.66 14.17
C VAL A 109 5.12 -14.17 14.33
N ARG A 110 5.70 -14.82 13.32
CA ARG A 110 6.05 -16.23 13.40
C ARG A 110 7.34 -16.39 14.21
N PRO A 111 7.39 -17.29 15.21
CA PRO A 111 8.62 -17.58 15.91
C PRO A 111 9.68 -18.15 14.94
N GLY A 112 10.93 -17.75 15.14
CA GLY A 112 12.06 -18.34 14.43
C GLY A 112 12.38 -19.74 14.95
N ASP A 113 12.95 -20.59 14.10
CA ASP A 113 13.41 -21.91 14.48
C ASP A 113 14.91 -22.04 14.18
N LYS A 114 15.68 -22.29 15.24
CA LYS A 114 17.14 -22.45 15.17
C LYS A 114 17.54 -23.69 14.38
N THR A 115 16.74 -24.76 14.44
CA THR A 115 17.05 -26.03 13.75
C THR A 115 16.87 -25.90 12.25
N LEU A 116 15.90 -25.10 11.82
CA LEU A 116 15.60 -24.81 10.42
C LEU A 116 16.33 -23.56 9.89
N GLN A 117 17.20 -22.92 10.69
CA GLN A 117 17.83 -21.62 10.40
C GLN A 117 16.84 -20.55 9.94
N ALA A 118 15.60 -20.62 10.43
CA ALA A 118 14.52 -19.77 10.00
C ALA A 118 14.41 -18.57 10.95
N THR A 119 14.61 -17.36 10.43
CA THR A 119 14.46 -16.14 11.23
C THR A 119 12.99 -15.88 11.56
N PRO A 120 12.72 -15.16 12.67
CA PRO A 120 11.38 -14.64 12.95
C PRO A 120 10.90 -13.80 11.77
N LYS A 121 9.63 -13.98 11.41
CA LYS A 121 9.06 -13.32 10.23
C LYS A 121 7.76 -12.63 10.62
N ARG A 122 7.62 -11.36 10.26
CA ARG A 122 6.48 -10.51 10.61
C ARG A 122 5.58 -10.29 9.41
N ALA A 123 4.29 -10.60 9.57
CA ALA A 123 3.24 -10.27 8.64
C ALA A 123 2.36 -9.13 9.19
N VAL A 124 1.93 -8.21 8.32
CA VAL A 124 1.03 -7.10 8.68
C VAL A 124 -0.17 -7.04 7.74
N GLY A 125 -1.34 -6.78 8.32
CA GLY A 125 -2.59 -6.52 7.62
C GLY A 125 -3.15 -5.16 8.03
N LEU A 126 -3.74 -4.46 7.06
CA LEU A 126 -4.41 -3.18 7.28
C LEU A 126 -5.75 -3.20 6.54
N LEU A 127 -6.82 -2.85 7.24
CA LEU A 127 -8.17 -2.80 6.66
C LEU A 127 -8.92 -1.58 7.18
N HIS A 128 -9.55 -0.83 6.29
CA HIS A 128 -10.43 0.27 6.67
C HIS A 128 -11.68 -0.29 7.35
N LEU A 129 -12.11 0.33 8.45
CA LEU A 129 -13.36 0.02 9.10
C LEU A 129 -14.44 1.02 8.66
N PRO A 130 -15.35 0.64 7.74
CA PRO A 130 -16.45 1.50 7.33
C PRO A 130 -17.51 1.61 8.43
N LEU A 131 -17.50 2.74 9.13
CA LEU A 131 -18.62 3.17 9.96
C LEU A 131 -19.57 4.01 9.12
N VAL A 132 -20.72 3.45 8.76
CA VAL A 132 -21.66 4.09 7.83
C VAL A 132 -23.06 4.04 8.39
N ASP A 133 -23.67 5.21 8.48
CA ASP A 133 -25.10 5.35 8.69
C ASP A 133 -25.76 5.78 7.37
N ILE A 134 -26.47 4.86 6.74
CA ILE A 134 -27.21 5.11 5.49
C ILE A 134 -28.34 6.13 5.70
N ASN A 135 -28.81 6.29 6.93
CA ASN A 135 -29.88 7.22 7.27
C ASN A 135 -29.40 8.68 7.24
N ARG A 136 -28.08 8.92 7.12
CA ARG A 136 -27.51 10.26 6.89
C ARG A 136 -27.48 10.66 5.42
N LYS A 137 -27.81 9.74 4.48
CA LYS A 137 -27.79 10.03 3.04
C LYS A 137 -29.15 10.57 2.57
N ILE A 138 -29.13 11.78 2.02
CA ILE A 138 -30.30 12.38 1.34
C ILE A 138 -30.24 12.00 -0.14
N PHE A 139 -31.26 11.31 -0.63
CA PHE A 139 -31.41 10.98 -2.04
C PHE A 139 -32.14 12.11 -2.75
N LEU A 140 -31.47 12.71 -3.74
CA LEU A 140 -32.04 13.76 -4.58
C LEU A 140 -32.40 13.18 -5.95
N ALA A 141 -33.65 13.34 -6.35
CA ALA A 141 -34.12 13.07 -7.70
C ALA A 141 -34.39 14.39 -8.41
N LEU A 142 -33.77 14.58 -9.58
CA LEU A 142 -33.98 15.72 -10.46
C LEU A 142 -34.87 15.28 -11.62
N SER A 143 -35.95 16.02 -11.84
CA SER A 143 -36.81 15.85 -13.01
C SER A 143 -36.67 17.06 -13.91
N THR A 144 -36.09 16.83 -15.08
CA THR A 144 -35.85 17.82 -16.14
C THR A 144 -36.30 17.29 -17.49
N PRO A 145 -36.72 18.15 -18.44
CA PRO A 145 -36.98 17.71 -19.80
C PRO A 145 -35.71 17.19 -20.47
N GLU A 146 -35.82 16.15 -21.31
CA GLU A 146 -34.67 15.56 -22.03
C GLU A 146 -34.11 16.51 -23.10
N ARG A 147 -34.98 17.34 -23.69
CA ARG A 147 -34.62 18.31 -24.72
C ARG A 147 -35.32 19.63 -24.47
N MET A 148 -34.64 20.73 -24.77
CA MET A 148 -35.20 22.08 -24.72
C MET A 148 -34.65 22.94 -25.86
N ARG A 149 -35.38 24.01 -26.21
CA ARG A 149 -34.89 25.02 -27.16
C ARG A 149 -34.02 26.06 -26.44
N PRO A 150 -33.06 26.70 -27.13
CA PRO A 150 -32.29 27.81 -26.57
C PRO A 150 -33.17 29.00 -26.15
N ASN A 151 -32.64 29.86 -25.27
CA ASN A 151 -33.29 31.08 -24.78
C ASN A 151 -34.67 30.85 -24.12
N GLN A 152 -34.84 29.68 -23.48
CA GLN A 152 -36.02 29.30 -22.72
C GLN A 152 -35.64 29.08 -21.25
N THR A 153 -36.54 29.36 -20.33
CA THR A 153 -36.33 29.08 -18.90
C THR A 153 -36.40 27.58 -18.64
N LEU A 154 -35.34 27.00 -18.07
CA LEU A 154 -35.33 25.60 -17.64
C LEU A 154 -35.97 25.47 -16.26
N THR A 155 -37.07 24.73 -16.17
CA THR A 155 -37.67 24.35 -14.87
C THR A 155 -37.11 23.01 -14.40
N VAL A 156 -36.50 23.00 -13.21
CA VAL A 156 -35.96 21.78 -12.58
C VAL A 156 -36.79 21.47 -11.34
N LYS A 157 -37.41 20.28 -11.32
CA LYS A 157 -38.11 19.79 -10.13
C LYS A 157 -37.14 18.95 -9.31
N VAL A 158 -36.90 19.35 -8.05
CA VAL A 158 -36.04 18.63 -7.11
C VAL A 158 -36.91 17.91 -6.09
N LYS A 159 -36.71 16.61 -5.93
CA LYS A 159 -37.35 15.80 -4.90
C LYS A 159 -36.28 15.21 -3.99
N ALA A 160 -36.31 15.60 -2.72
CA ALA A 160 -35.49 14.98 -1.68
C ALA A 160 -36.24 13.82 -1.04
N SER A 161 -35.53 12.75 -0.74
CA SER A 161 -36.05 11.56 -0.06
C SER A 161 -34.97 10.94 0.82
N MET A 162 -35.38 10.26 1.87
CA MET A 162 -34.51 9.46 2.73
C MET A 162 -35.03 8.02 2.73
N LYS A 163 -34.11 7.06 2.89
CA LYS A 163 -34.46 5.64 2.86
C LYS A 163 -35.23 5.23 4.12
N GLU A 164 -34.77 5.72 5.26
CA GLU A 164 -35.41 5.56 6.57
C GLU A 164 -35.26 6.89 7.34
N GLY A 165 -36.27 7.24 8.13
CA GLY A 165 -36.30 8.46 8.94
C GLY A 165 -37.08 9.62 8.32
N GLU A 166 -37.28 10.67 9.12
CA GLU A 166 -37.96 11.90 8.70
C GLU A 166 -36.97 12.82 7.95
N LEU A 167 -37.48 13.46 6.89
CA LEU A 167 -36.73 14.51 6.21
C LEU A 167 -36.48 15.67 7.19
N PRO A 168 -35.27 16.28 7.15
CA PRO A 168 -34.99 17.43 8.00
C PRO A 168 -35.93 18.59 7.66
N LYS A 169 -36.28 19.38 8.69
CA LYS A 169 -37.25 20.50 8.59
C LYS A 169 -36.92 21.53 7.52
N SER A 170 -35.64 21.64 7.13
CA SER A 170 -35.15 22.56 6.12
C SER A 170 -34.03 21.91 5.31
N ILE A 171 -34.11 21.99 3.99
CA ILE A 171 -33.13 21.45 3.05
C ILE A 171 -32.67 22.58 2.14
N ASN A 172 -31.36 22.81 2.08
CA ASN A 172 -30.75 23.78 1.18
C ASN A 172 -30.24 23.04 -0.05
N VAL A 173 -30.55 23.55 -1.24
CA VAL A 173 -30.14 22.95 -2.52
C VAL A 173 -29.38 24.00 -3.33
N LEU A 174 -28.16 23.65 -3.75
CA LEU A 174 -27.39 24.42 -4.73
C LEU A 174 -27.52 23.74 -6.09
N LEU A 175 -28.14 24.43 -7.04
CA LEU A 175 -28.31 23.94 -8.41
C LEU A 175 -27.40 24.73 -9.36
N SER A 176 -26.63 24.02 -10.16
CA SER A 176 -25.80 24.58 -11.23
C SER A 176 -25.98 23.78 -12.52
N ALA A 177 -25.77 24.45 -13.65
CA ALA A 177 -25.80 23.84 -14.97
C ALA A 177 -24.51 24.22 -15.71
N VAL A 178 -23.80 23.22 -16.25
CA VAL A 178 -22.52 23.40 -16.94
C VAL A 178 -22.55 22.58 -18.23
N ASP A 179 -21.90 23.07 -19.27
CA ASP A 179 -21.77 22.36 -20.54
C ASP A 179 -20.93 21.08 -20.37
N SER A 180 -21.48 19.96 -20.82
CA SER A 180 -20.78 18.67 -20.89
C SER A 180 -19.44 18.74 -21.64
N GLY A 181 -19.30 19.58 -22.66
CA GLY A 181 -18.05 19.78 -23.37
C GLY A 181 -16.93 20.32 -22.47
N VAL A 182 -17.27 21.19 -21.52
CA VAL A 182 -16.32 21.70 -20.52
C VAL A 182 -15.98 20.63 -19.49
N LEU A 183 -16.97 19.88 -19.00
CA LEU A 183 -16.78 18.82 -18.00
C LEU A 183 -15.94 17.65 -18.53
N ASN A 184 -16.07 17.33 -19.81
CA ASN A 184 -15.39 16.19 -20.43
C ASN A 184 -13.89 16.42 -20.65
N ILE A 185 -13.41 17.67 -20.68
CA ILE A 185 -11.98 17.97 -20.83
C ILE A 185 -11.18 17.43 -19.64
N THR A 186 -11.75 17.55 -18.43
CA THR A 186 -11.10 17.17 -17.17
C THR A 186 -11.70 15.92 -16.54
N ASN A 187 -12.66 15.26 -17.19
CA ASN A 187 -13.48 14.20 -16.60
C ASN A 187 -14.07 14.61 -15.24
N PHE A 188 -14.64 15.81 -15.18
CA PHE A 188 -15.16 16.36 -13.93
C PHE A 188 -16.28 15.48 -13.35
N VAL A 189 -16.11 15.05 -12.11
CA VAL A 189 -17.10 14.28 -11.37
C VAL A 189 -17.92 15.23 -10.49
N THR A 190 -19.25 15.10 -10.55
CA THR A 190 -20.15 15.86 -9.68
C THR A 190 -19.79 15.59 -8.22
N PRO A 191 -19.48 16.64 -7.41
CA PRO A 191 -19.11 16.45 -6.01
C PRO A 191 -20.23 15.76 -5.23
N ASP A 192 -19.94 14.62 -4.60
CA ASP A 192 -20.84 13.97 -3.64
C ASP A 192 -20.47 14.43 -2.21
N PRO A 193 -21.30 15.27 -1.55
CA PRO A 193 -21.03 15.71 -0.19
C PRO A 193 -21.04 14.53 0.80
N TYR A 194 -21.82 13.48 0.55
CA TYR A 194 -21.86 12.32 1.41
C TYR A 194 -20.51 11.61 1.41
N GLU A 195 -19.91 11.42 0.23
CA GLU A 195 -18.56 10.83 0.12
C GLU A 195 -17.48 11.77 0.69
N ALA A 196 -17.59 13.08 0.48
CA ALA A 196 -16.65 14.04 1.04
C ALA A 196 -16.58 13.96 2.58
N PHE A 197 -17.73 13.93 3.26
CA PHE A 197 -17.79 13.88 4.72
C PHE A 197 -17.60 12.46 5.27
N PHE A 198 -18.37 11.48 4.78
CA PHE A 198 -18.45 10.14 5.35
C PHE A 198 -17.63 9.07 4.60
N GLY A 199 -17.03 9.44 3.47
CA GLY A 199 -16.13 8.55 2.72
C GLY A 199 -14.85 8.21 3.49
N ARG A 200 -14.19 7.14 3.04
CA ARG A 200 -12.94 6.62 3.61
C ARG A 200 -11.89 7.73 3.73
N LYS A 201 -11.36 7.93 4.94
CA LYS A 201 -10.24 8.85 5.18
C LYS A 201 -8.90 8.13 5.14
N ARG A 202 -7.83 8.89 4.93
CA ARG A 202 -6.44 8.40 4.89
C ARG A 202 -6.07 7.69 6.20
N TYR A 203 -5.28 6.62 6.11
CA TYR A 203 -4.55 6.08 7.26
C TYR A 203 -3.35 6.98 7.57
N SER A 204 -3.29 7.50 8.80
CA SER A 204 -2.33 8.54 9.20
C SER A 204 -1.24 8.04 10.14
N VAL A 205 -1.22 6.75 10.48
CA VAL A 205 -0.21 6.18 11.38
C VAL A 205 0.96 5.65 10.56
N ASP A 206 2.17 6.04 10.94
CA ASP A 206 3.40 5.52 10.36
C ASP A 206 3.92 4.36 11.21
N GLN A 207 3.95 3.16 10.64
CA GLN A 207 4.46 1.96 11.30
C GLN A 207 5.94 1.77 10.99
N MET A 208 6.78 1.72 12.03
CA MET A 208 8.22 1.47 11.91
C MET A 208 8.60 0.16 12.61
N ASP A 209 9.29 -0.73 11.91
CA ASP A 209 9.78 -1.98 12.48
C ASP A 209 11.16 -2.38 11.91
N ILE A 210 11.84 -3.27 12.65
CA ILE A 210 13.19 -3.78 12.32
C ILE A 210 13.16 -5.17 11.67
N TYR A 211 11.98 -5.79 11.50
CA TYR A 211 11.89 -7.19 11.06
C TYR A 211 12.36 -7.38 9.61
N GLY A 212 12.25 -6.34 8.78
CA GLY A 212 12.80 -6.35 7.41
C GLY A 212 14.33 -6.35 7.34
N GLN A 213 15.03 -6.03 8.43
CA GLN A 213 16.50 -6.04 8.49
C GLN A 213 17.08 -7.38 8.97
N LEU A 214 16.23 -8.35 9.33
CA LEU A 214 16.67 -9.66 9.79
C LEU A 214 17.25 -10.45 8.62
N ILE A 215 18.55 -10.75 8.70
CA ILE A 215 19.27 -11.53 7.69
C ILE A 215 19.01 -13.03 7.93
N GLU A 216 18.47 -13.72 6.92
CA GLU A 216 18.31 -15.17 6.95
C GLU A 216 19.68 -15.87 6.88
N GLY A 217 19.88 -16.93 7.69
CA GLY A 217 21.16 -17.63 7.79
C GLY A 217 21.55 -18.44 6.55
N GLN A 218 20.62 -18.68 5.62
CA GLN A 218 20.90 -19.38 4.36
C GLN A 218 21.24 -18.39 3.24
N GLY A 219 22.49 -17.92 3.23
CA GLY A 219 23.07 -17.32 2.03
C GLY A 219 23.26 -18.39 0.95
N LYS A 220 22.81 -18.13 -0.29
CA LYS A 220 23.22 -18.95 -1.43
C LYS A 220 24.73 -18.82 -1.62
N THR A 221 25.43 -19.94 -1.75
CA THR A 221 26.86 -19.93 -2.11
C THR A 221 27.02 -19.25 -3.47
N ALA A 222 27.52 -18.02 -3.47
CA ALA A 222 27.82 -17.30 -4.70
C ALA A 222 29.12 -17.88 -5.30
N LYS A 223 29.04 -18.43 -6.52
CA LYS A 223 30.25 -18.72 -7.30
C LYS A 223 30.73 -17.42 -7.94
N LEU A 224 31.82 -16.89 -7.40
CA LEU A 224 32.52 -15.74 -7.98
C LEU A 224 33.18 -16.19 -9.29
N SER A 225 32.67 -15.68 -10.42
CA SER A 225 33.26 -15.92 -11.74
C SER A 225 34.06 -14.68 -12.12
N PHE A 226 35.39 -14.74 -12.14
CA PHE A 226 36.22 -13.68 -12.68
C PHE A 226 36.13 -13.69 -14.22
N ALA A 227 35.12 -13.02 -14.78
CA ALA A 227 35.09 -12.74 -16.21
C ALA A 227 35.90 -11.47 -16.49
N VAL A 228 37.23 -11.59 -16.55
CA VAL A 228 38.05 -10.59 -17.22
C VAL A 228 37.99 -10.90 -18.72
N THR A 229 37.30 -10.07 -19.49
CA THR A 229 37.33 -10.15 -20.94
C THR A 229 38.75 -9.82 -21.41
N VAL A 230 39.53 -10.84 -21.75
CA VAL A 230 40.79 -10.68 -22.49
C VAL A 230 40.42 -10.21 -23.89
N LYS A 231 40.39 -8.89 -24.11
CA LYS A 231 40.30 -8.33 -25.44
C LYS A 231 41.67 -8.52 -26.11
N THR A 232 41.80 -9.58 -26.89
CA THR A 232 42.93 -9.80 -27.80
C THR A 232 43.00 -8.59 -28.74
N MET A 233 43.94 -7.68 -28.48
CA MET A 233 44.22 -6.55 -29.35
C MET A 233 45.31 -6.97 -30.33
N ARG A 234 44.91 -7.10 -31.60
CA ARG A 234 45.74 -7.43 -32.76
C ARG A 234 47.03 -6.60 -32.78
N CYS A 235 48.12 -7.29 -33.09
CA CYS A 235 49.40 -6.72 -33.47
C CYS A 235 49.21 -5.87 -34.73
N LEU A 236 49.53 -4.57 -34.65
CA LEU A 236 49.89 -3.76 -35.81
C LEU A 236 51.18 -3.02 -35.44
N ALA A 237 52.26 -3.36 -36.14
CA ALA A 237 53.58 -2.79 -35.95
C ALA A 237 53.61 -1.34 -36.45
N VAL A 238 54.09 -0.41 -35.63
CA VAL A 238 54.81 0.78 -36.08
C VAL A 238 56.04 0.95 -35.21
N VAL A 239 57.13 1.20 -35.93
CA VAL A 239 58.53 1.19 -35.56
C VAL A 239 58.97 2.50 -34.88
N ARG A 240 59.87 2.41 -33.89
CA ARG A 240 61.15 3.15 -33.68
C ARG A 240 61.41 3.78 -32.29
N ASN A 241 62.52 3.28 -31.73
CA ASN A 241 63.61 3.94 -30.99
C ASN A 241 63.57 4.15 -29.46
N ARG A 242 64.49 3.40 -28.79
CA ARG A 242 65.56 3.79 -27.82
C ARG A 242 65.19 4.74 -26.67
N LEU A 243 65.57 4.58 -25.40
CA LEU A 243 66.49 3.76 -24.58
C LEU A 243 66.11 4.11 -23.10
N PRO A 244 66.66 3.44 -22.06
CA PRO A 244 66.06 3.28 -20.73
C PRO A 244 66.83 4.05 -19.63
N TRP A 245 66.36 3.92 -18.38
CA TRP A 245 67.12 3.90 -17.10
C TRP A 245 66.54 4.76 -15.97
N SER A 246 66.03 4.05 -14.95
CA SER A 246 66.42 4.12 -13.54
C SER A 246 66.17 5.40 -12.70
N LYS A 247 65.91 5.13 -11.40
CA LYS A 247 65.90 6.03 -10.23
C LYS A 247 64.56 6.75 -10.03
N LEU A 248 64.00 6.89 -8.83
CA LEU A 248 64.60 6.90 -7.50
C LEU A 248 63.52 6.59 -6.45
N TRP A 249 63.82 5.69 -5.51
CA TRP A 249 63.10 5.54 -4.25
C TRP A 249 63.63 6.58 -3.25
N ARG A 250 62.74 7.39 -2.67
CA ARG A 250 62.85 8.19 -1.43
C ARG A 250 61.54 8.98 -1.35
N SER A 251 60.86 9.24 -0.25
CA SER A 251 60.90 8.86 1.17
C SER A 251 59.87 9.78 1.84
N ARG A 252 59.21 9.34 2.92
CA ARG A 252 58.55 10.20 3.94
C ARG A 252 57.31 10.98 3.47
N HIS A 253 56.32 11.32 4.27
CA HIS A 253 55.75 10.90 5.57
C HIS A 253 54.57 11.89 5.79
N TYR A 254 53.55 11.48 6.56
CA TYR A 254 52.49 12.30 7.20
C TYR A 254 51.31 12.78 6.30
N LEU A 255 50.08 12.25 6.54
CA LEU A 255 48.99 12.80 7.40
C LEU A 255 48.47 14.14 6.83
N SER A 256 47.20 14.37 6.46
CA SER A 256 45.87 14.08 7.04
C SER A 256 44.84 14.44 5.91
N CYS A 257 43.59 14.01 5.80
CA CYS A 257 42.55 13.51 6.72
C CYS A 257 41.95 12.18 6.24
#